data_AF-A0A8S3FQ59-F1
#
_entry.id   AF-A0A8S3FQ59-F1
#
_cell.length_a   1.000
_cell.length_b   1.000
_cell.length_c   1.000
_cell.angle_alpha   90.00
_cell.angle_beta   90.00
_cell.angle_gamma   90.00
#
_symmetry.space_group_name_H-M   'P 1'
#
loop_
_entity.id
_entity.type
_entity.pdbx_description
1 polymer ?
#
loop_
_entity_poly.entity_id
_entity_poly.type
_entity_poly.pdbx_seq_one_letter_code
_entity_poly.pdbx_strand_id
1 'polypeptide(L)'
;RNEFRQLTTSSVNKPKDESWIFVLGNSDTGELICIKRFNQIIRSHTTVSLSFVTSNIIGRQRLTLYLLSDGYLGLDQQYDFFIDVQSASLQTQINTELNALSDELDRRLAVLQ
;
A
#
# COMPACT_ATOMS: atom_id res chain seq x y z
N ARG A 1 -1.63 0.49 26.45
CA ARG A 1 -2.55 1.65 26.60
C ARG A 1 -1.86 2.77 25.83
N ASN A 2 -2.06 2.85 24.51
CA ASN A 2 -1.33 3.78 23.65
C ASN A 2 -2.19 5.04 23.51
N GLU A 3 -1.69 6.15 24.04
CA GLU A 3 -2.39 7.44 24.06
C GLU A 3 -2.02 8.24 22.81
N PHE A 4 -2.77 8.07 21.73
CA PHE A 4 -2.62 8.90 20.53
C PHE A 4 -3.22 10.28 20.79
N ARG A 5 -2.45 11.34 20.56
CA ARG A 5 -2.85 12.72 20.86
C ARG A 5 -3.58 13.34 19.66
N GLN A 6 -4.87 13.62 19.83
CA GLN A 6 -5.67 14.29 18.81
C GLN A 6 -5.21 15.75 18.65
N LEU A 7 -5.05 16.20 17.40
CA LEU A 7 -4.73 17.60 17.10
C LEU A 7 -6.01 18.44 17.23
N THR A 8 -6.35 18.83 18.45
CA THR A 8 -7.44 19.77 18.71
C THR A 8 -6.96 21.19 18.44
N THR A 9 -7.17 21.71 17.24
CA THR A 9 -7.15 23.17 17.06
C THR A 9 -8.32 23.74 17.84
N SER A 10 -8.05 24.64 18.78
CA SER A 10 -8.97 25.09 19.85
C SER A 10 -10.16 25.93 19.37
N SER A 11 -10.60 25.79 18.11
CA SER A 11 -11.67 26.62 17.52
C SER A 11 -12.59 25.86 16.55
N VAL A 12 -12.61 24.52 16.54
CA VAL A 12 -13.50 23.76 15.63
C VAL A 12 -14.59 23.04 16.43
N ASN A 13 -15.78 23.67 16.50
CA ASN A 13 -17.00 23.10 17.09
C ASN A 13 -17.70 22.06 16.17
N LYS A 14 -16.95 21.38 15.29
CA LYS A 14 -17.48 20.33 14.42
C LYS A 14 -16.73 19.03 14.69
N PRO A 15 -17.41 17.88 14.79
CA PRO A 15 -16.72 16.59 14.81
C PRO A 15 -15.83 16.51 13.56
N LYS A 16 -14.52 16.37 13.75
CA LYS A 16 -13.58 16.18 12.64
C LYS A 16 -13.59 14.69 12.32
N ASP A 17 -14.18 14.32 11.19
CA ASP A 17 -14.07 12.96 10.69
C ASP A 17 -12.60 12.63 10.42
N GLU A 18 -12.15 11.48 10.92
CA GLU A 18 -10.78 11.04 10.77
C GLU A 18 -10.46 10.81 9.29
N SER A 19 -9.50 11.57 8.77
CA SER A 19 -9.07 11.50 7.39
C SER A 19 -7.65 10.96 7.33
N TRP A 20 -7.45 10.01 6.42
CA TRP A 20 -6.19 9.34 6.19
C TRP A 20 -5.74 9.58 4.76
N ILE A 21 -4.45 9.77 4.57
CA ILE A 21 -3.84 9.97 3.27
C ILE A 21 -2.87 8.81 3.04
N PHE A 22 -3.11 8.05 1.99
CA PHE A 22 -2.23 7.00 1.51
C PHE A 22 -1.33 7.59 0.44
N VAL A 23 -0.02 7.49 0.65
CA VAL A 23 1.00 8.00 -0.26
C VAL A 23 1.89 6.85 -0.66
N LEU A 24 1.99 6.56 -1.95
CA LEU A 24 2.95 5.63 -2.50
C LEU A 24 4.02 6.41 -3.23
N GLY A 25 5.28 6.14 -2.93
CA GLY A 25 6.40 6.80 -3.59
C GLY A 25 7.68 5.98 -3.51
N ASN A 26 8.71 6.49 -4.17
CA ASN A 26 10.06 5.99 -4.04
C ASN A 26 10.84 6.92 -3.10
N SER A 27 11.29 6.41 -1.95
CA SER A 27 12.02 7.23 -0.97
C SER A 27 13.49 7.45 -1.30
N ASP A 28 14.07 6.69 -2.23
CA ASP A 28 15.43 6.94 -2.74
C ASP A 28 15.45 8.13 -3.70
N THR A 29 14.45 8.23 -4.58
CA THR A 29 14.35 9.31 -5.58
C THR A 29 13.52 10.50 -5.11
N GLY A 30 12.69 10.31 -4.08
CA GLY A 30 11.69 11.31 -3.66
C GLY A 30 10.49 11.41 -4.60
N GLU A 31 10.30 10.46 -5.51
CA GLU A 31 9.21 10.47 -6.49
C GLU A 31 7.88 10.05 -5.84
N LEU A 32 6.83 10.83 -6.11
CA LEU A 32 5.46 10.51 -5.72
C LEU A 32 4.79 9.71 -6.84
N ILE A 33 4.41 8.47 -6.55
CA ILE A 33 3.81 7.55 -7.53
C ILE A 33 2.28 7.62 -7.48
N CYS A 34 1.70 7.58 -6.28
CA CYS A 34 0.25 7.64 -6.10
C CYS A 34 -0.09 8.32 -4.79
N ILE A 35 -1.20 9.06 -4.78
CA ILE A 35 -1.79 9.62 -3.56
C ILE A 35 -3.29 9.37 -3.55
N LYS A 36 -3.81 8.91 -2.42
CA LYS A 36 -5.24 8.67 -2.23
C LYS A 36 -5.68 9.15 -0.86
N ARG A 37 -6.67 10.04 -0.85
CA ARG A 37 -7.33 10.49 0.38
C ARG A 37 -8.48 9.55 0.72
N PHE A 38 -8.61 9.21 2.00
CA PHE A 38 -9.63 8.31 2.52
C PHE A 38 -10.23 8.87 3.82
N ASN A 39 -11.55 9.06 3.87
CA ASN A 39 -12.22 9.75 4.99
C ASN A 39 -13.18 8.82 5.76
N GLN A 40 -13.18 7.51 5.49
CA GLN A 40 -14.26 6.62 5.91
C GLN A 40 -13.76 5.44 6.76
N ILE A 41 -12.98 5.72 7.80
CA ILE A 41 -12.53 4.73 8.81
C ILE A 41 -13.60 4.53 9.90
N ILE A 42 -14.85 4.35 9.47
CA ILE A 42 -15.97 4.08 10.39
C ILE A 42 -16.01 2.57 10.76
N ARG A 43 -15.31 1.73 9.99
CA ARG A 43 -15.29 0.27 10.16
C ARG A 43 -13.96 -0.21 10.75
N SER A 44 -14.02 -1.25 11.59
CA SER A 44 -12.85 -1.88 12.21
C SER A 44 -11.82 -2.41 11.20
N HIS A 45 -12.27 -2.73 9.98
CA HIS A 45 -11.41 -3.13 8.87
C HIS A 45 -11.86 -2.44 7.59
N THR A 46 -10.91 -1.85 6.87
CA THR A 46 -11.17 -1.18 5.60
C THR A 46 -10.07 -1.49 4.60
N THR A 47 -10.46 -1.90 3.40
CA THR A 47 -9.54 -2.15 2.30
C THR A 47 -9.51 -0.95 1.35
N VAL A 48 -8.32 -0.41 1.10
CA VAL A 48 -8.12 0.71 0.18
C VAL A 48 -7.25 0.23 -0.98
N SER A 49 -7.81 0.23 -2.19
CA SER A 49 -7.04 -0.10 -3.40
C SER A 49 -6.26 1.13 -3.89
N LEU A 50 -4.97 0.94 -4.18
CA LEU A 50 -4.09 1.91 -4.83
C LEU A 50 -3.72 1.36 -6.20
N SER A 51 -3.92 2.15 -7.25
CA SER A 51 -3.58 1.79 -8.62
C SER A 51 -2.52 2.75 -9.12
N PHE A 52 -1.43 2.19 -9.64
CA PHE A 52 -0.32 2.96 -10.19
C PHE A 52 0.27 2.22 -11.39
N VAL A 53 0.99 2.96 -12.23
CA VAL A 53 1.73 2.39 -13.36
C VAL A 53 3.17 2.24 -12.94
N THR A 54 3.73 1.06 -13.20
CA THR A 54 5.12 0.77 -12.91
C THR A 54 6.04 1.60 -13.81
N SER A 55 7.17 2.05 -13.28
CA SER A 55 8.12 2.85 -14.06
C SER A 55 8.70 2.04 -15.25
N ASN A 56 9.22 2.74 -16.26
CA ASN A 56 9.83 2.10 -17.44
C ASN A 56 11.18 1.41 -17.15
N ILE A 57 11.66 1.49 -15.91
CA ILE A 57 12.95 0.92 -15.50
C ILE A 57 12.70 -0.53 -15.09
N ILE A 58 13.33 -1.46 -15.78
CA ILE A 58 13.27 -2.89 -15.44
C ILE A 58 14.20 -3.14 -14.25
N GLY A 59 13.77 -3.98 -13.31
CA GLY A 59 14.55 -4.40 -12.16
C GLY A 59 13.81 -4.25 -10.83
N ARG A 60 14.52 -4.59 -9.76
CA ARG A 60 14.02 -4.50 -8.39
C ARG A 60 13.98 -3.05 -7.93
N GLN A 61 12.79 -2.57 -7.58
CA GLN A 61 12.57 -1.22 -7.11
C GLN A 61 11.98 -1.23 -5.71
N ARG A 62 12.47 -0.33 -4.86
CA ARG A 62 11.95 -0.12 -3.51
C ARG A 62 10.86 0.94 -3.55
N LEU A 63 9.67 0.57 -3.08
CA LEU A 63 8.56 1.48 -2.91
C LEU A 63 8.25 1.64 -1.43
N THR A 64 7.85 2.84 -1.06
CA THR A 64 7.45 3.20 0.30
C THR A 64 5.99 3.63 0.29
N LEU A 65 5.17 2.96 1.09
CA LEU A 65 3.80 3.35 1.41
C LEU A 65 3.79 4.12 2.73
N TYR A 66 3.33 5.37 2.69
CA TYR A 66 3.04 6.18 3.86
C TYR A 66 1.53 6.23 4.10
N LEU A 67 1.13 5.97 5.34
CA LEU A 67 -0.20 6.26 5.86
C LEU A 67 -0.07 7.47 6.76
N LEU A 68 -0.71 8.57 6.38
CA LEU A 68 -0.66 9.84 7.11
C LEU A 68 -2.03 10.15 7.69
N SER A 69 -2.09 10.51 8.97
CA SER A 69 -3.33 10.95 9.63
C SER A 69 -3.45 12.47 9.58
N ASP A 70 -4.59 13.00 9.14
CA ASP A 70 -4.92 14.44 9.20
C ASP A 70 -5.39 14.85 10.62
N GLY A 71 -5.70 13.88 11.50
CA GLY A 71 -6.35 14.13 12.79
C GLY A 71 -5.47 13.95 14.03
N TYR A 72 -4.40 13.17 13.92
CA TYR A 72 -3.64 12.69 15.08
C TYR A 72 -2.15 12.71 14.81
N LEU A 73 -1.38 13.15 15.80
CA LEU A 73 0.07 13.11 15.74
C LEU A 73 0.57 11.74 16.21
N GLY A 74 1.52 11.16 15.49
CA GLY A 74 2.16 9.89 15.86
C GLY A 74 1.39 8.63 15.44
N LEU A 75 0.35 8.77 14.62
CA LEU A 75 -0.33 7.66 13.94
C LEU A 75 0.22 7.38 12.53
N ASP A 76 1.15 8.19 12.05
CA ASP A 76 1.72 8.03 10.73
C ASP A 76 2.55 6.74 10.66
N GLN A 77 2.38 5.98 9.58
CA GLN A 77 3.07 4.71 9.36
C GLN A 77 3.81 4.73 8.03
N GLN A 78 4.95 4.06 7.99
CA GLN A 78 5.77 3.89 6.79
C GLN A 78 6.07 2.40 6.59
N TYR A 79 5.84 1.91 5.38
CA TYR A 79 6.12 0.54 4.99
C TYR A 79 6.92 0.51 3.69
N ASP A 80 8.10 -0.11 3.75
CA ASP A 80 8.92 -0.34 2.58
C ASP A 80 8.67 -1.74 2.03
N PHE A 81 8.47 -1.84 0.71
CA PHE A 81 8.35 -3.09 0.00
C PHE A 81 9.08 -3.03 -1.34
N PHE A 82 9.42 -4.21 -1.88
CA PHE A 82 10.13 -4.31 -3.14
C PHE A 82 9.20 -4.85 -4.22
N ILE A 83 9.26 -4.24 -5.39
CA ILE A 83 8.60 -4.73 -6.59
C ILE A 83 9.65 -5.08 -7.64
N ASP A 84 9.47 -6.20 -8.33
CA ASP A 84 10.33 -6.59 -9.45
C ASP A 84 9.63 -6.24 -10.76
N VAL A 85 10.10 -5.17 -11.39
CA VAL A 85 9.57 -4.69 -12.66
C VAL A 85 10.20 -5.50 -13.78
N GLN A 86 9.38 -6.24 -14.53
CA GLN A 86 9.83 -7.02 -15.68
C GLN A 86 9.37 -6.37 -16.98
N SER A 87 10.18 -6.47 -18.04
CA SER A 87 9.74 -6.10 -19.39
C SER A 87 8.51 -6.91 -19.78
N ALA A 88 7.52 -6.28 -20.41
CA ALA A 88 6.43 -6.98 -21.04
C ALA A 88 6.98 -7.85 -22.19
N SER A 89 7.18 -9.14 -21.93
CA SER A 89 7.65 -10.13 -22.89
C SER A 89 6.75 -11.36 -22.83
N LEU A 90 6.55 -12.05 -23.97
CA LEU A 90 5.78 -13.30 -24.00
C LEU A 90 6.37 -14.36 -23.06
N GLN A 91 7.70 -14.38 -22.93
CA GLN A 91 8.39 -15.30 -22.01
C GLN A 91 8.03 -15.00 -20.55
N THR A 92 7.99 -13.72 -20.17
CA THR A 92 7.56 -13.29 -18.84
C THR A 92 6.11 -13.69 -18.54
N GLN A 93 5.22 -13.54 -19.52
CA GLN A 93 3.82 -13.95 -19.38
C GLN A 93 3.72 -15.46 -19.14
N ILE A 94 4.38 -16.27 -19.98
CA ILE A 94 4.41 -17.73 -19.84
C ILE A 94 4.99 -18.15 -18.48
N ASN A 95 6.10 -17.55 -18.06
CA ASN A 95 6.73 -17.86 -16.77
C ASN A 95 5.81 -17.54 -15.59
N THR A 96 5.06 -16.43 -15.67
CA THR A 96 4.12 -16.04 -14.62
C THR A 96 2.97 -17.04 -14.51
N GLU A 97 2.41 -17.47 -15.65
CA GLU A 97 1.35 -18.49 -15.69
C GLU A 97 1.85 -19.84 -15.18
N LEU A 98 3.03 -20.28 -15.60
CA LEU A 98 3.62 -21.54 -15.15
C LEU A 98 3.86 -21.55 -13.63
N ASN A 99 4.38 -20.46 -13.07
CA ASN A 99 4.59 -20.34 -11.63
C ASN A 99 3.26 -20.38 -10.86
N ALA A 100 2.24 -19.66 -11.35
CA ALA A 100 0.92 -19.66 -10.72
C ALA A 100 0.26 -21.04 -10.72
N LEU A 101 0.43 -21.82 -11.81
CA LEU A 101 -0.06 -23.20 -11.90
C LEU A 101 0.71 -24.14 -10.97
N SER A 102 2.03 -23.97 -10.84
CA SER A 102 2.84 -24.76 -9.90
C SER A 102 2.37 -24.54 -8.46
N ASP A 103 2.21 -23.28 -8.05
CA ASP A 103 1.74 -22.92 -6.71
C ASP A 103 0.35 -23.51 -6.41
N GLU A 104 -0.54 -23.52 -7.41
CA GLU A 104 -1.88 -24.12 -7.27
C GLU A 104 -1.81 -25.64 -7.10
N LEU A 105 -0.92 -26.33 -7.83
CA LEU A 105 -0.71 -27.77 -7.67
C LEU A 105 -0.14 -28.09 -6.29
N ASP A 106 0.83 -27.32 -5.81
CA ASP A 106 1.41 -27.49 -4.48
C ASP A 106 0.37 -27.30 -3.37
N ARG A 107 -0.50 -26.29 -3.51
CA ARG A 107 -1.63 -26.09 -2.59
C ARG A 107 -2.61 -27.28 -2.61
N ARG A 108 -2.93 -27.82 -3.78
CA ARG A 108 -3.84 -28.97 -3.89
C ARG A 108 -3.24 -30.23 -3.28
N LEU A 109 -1.94 -30.46 -3.47
CA LEU A 109 -1.24 -31.56 -2.85
C LEU A 109 -1.20 -31.43 -1.33
N ALA A 110 -0.99 -30.23 -0.79
CA ALA A 110 -0.99 -29.96 0.64
C ALA A 110 -2.35 -30.17 1.33
N VAL A 111 -3.47 -30.15 0.58
CA VAL A 111 -4.82 -30.42 1.11
C VAL A 111 -5.14 -31.93 1.10
N LEU A 112 -4.41 -32.72 0.32
CA LEU A 112 -4.60 -34.17 0.21
C LEU A 112 -3.71 -34.98 1.16
N GLN A 113 -2.81 -34.34 1.89
CA GLN A 113 -1.93 -34.93 2.91
C GLN A 113 -2.38 -34.53 4.31
#